data_AF-A0A523VP62-F1
#
_entry.id   AF-A0A523VP62-F1
#
_cell.length_a   1.000
_cell.length_b   1.000
_cell.length_c   1.000
_cell.angle_alpha   90.00
_cell.angle_beta   90.00
_cell.angle_gamma   90.00
#
_symmetry.space_group_name_H-M   'P 1'
#
loop_
_entity.id
_entity.type
_entity.pdbx_description
1 polymer ?
#
loop_
_entity_poly.entity_id
_entity_poly.type
_entity_poly.pdbx_seq_one_letter_code
_entity_poly.pdbx_strand_id
1 'polypeptide(L)' 'MRKTGKKVIHFYNNSGNLDNVIRFLEDVQKKINYLNLNVSVEGKSIKITLFGSRDLQYLATERLKDLANRYL' A
#
# COMPACT_ATOMS: atom_id res chain seq x y z
N MET A 1 13.78 22.87 3.30
CA MET A 1 12.42 22.26 3.19
C MET A 1 12.50 20.80 3.61
N ARG A 2 11.79 20.39 4.66
CA ARG A 2 11.78 18.99 5.11
C ARG A 2 11.21 18.12 3.98
N LYS A 3 12.04 17.26 3.38
CA LYS A 3 11.68 16.33 2.28
C LYS A 3 10.70 15.23 2.71
N THR A 4 10.27 15.21 3.97
CA THR A 4 9.42 14.17 4.54
C THR A 4 7.94 14.53 4.37
N GLY A 5 7.23 13.78 3.53
CA GLY A 5 5.79 13.93 3.31
C GLY A 5 4.98 12.79 3.91
N LYS A 6 3.66 12.88 3.79
CA LYS A 6 2.70 11.81 4.03
C LYS A 6 1.88 11.62 2.77
N LYS A 7 1.73 10.38 2.30
CA LYS A 7 0.84 10.03 1.18
C LYS A 7 -0.14 8.96 1.64
N VAL A 8 -1.42 9.14 1.32
CA VAL A 8 -2.48 8.19 1.64
C VAL A 8 -3.03 7.63 0.33
N ILE A 9 -3.20 6.32 0.27
CA ILE A 9 -3.71 5.60 -0.89
C ILE A 9 -4.80 4.66 -0.41
N HIS A 10 -5.88 4.57 -1.18
CA HIS A 10 -7.00 3.69 -0.92
C HIS A 10 -7.08 2.63 -2.01
N PHE A 11 -7.26 1.39 -1.59
CA PHE A 11 -7.55 0.23 -2.42
C PHE A 11 -8.85 -0.40 -1.94
N TYR A 12 -9.50 -1.15 -2.83
CA TYR A 12 -10.73 -1.86 -2.52
C TYR A 12 -10.64 -3.30 -3.01
N ASN A 13 -10.94 -4.24 -2.14
CA ASN A 13 -11.01 -5.66 -2.50
C ASN A 13 -12.34 -5.93 -3.21
N ASN A 14 -12.32 -5.92 -4.54
CA ASN A 14 -13.52 -6.16 -5.34
C ASN A 14 -13.93 -7.64 -5.29
N SER A 15 -12.94 -8.54 -5.20
CA SER A 15 -13.17 -9.99 -5.16
C SER A 15 -13.92 -10.46 -3.91
N GLY A 16 -13.83 -9.72 -2.80
CA GLY A 16 -14.36 -10.13 -1.50
C GLY A 16 -13.60 -11.31 -0.87
N ASN A 17 -12.52 -11.78 -1.49
CA ASN A 17 -11.71 -12.87 -0.98
C ASN A 17 -10.68 -12.33 0.03
N LEU A 18 -10.72 -12.82 1.27
CA LEU A 18 -9.80 -12.42 2.34
C LEU A 18 -8.36 -12.89 2.08
N ASP A 19 -8.17 -14.07 1.49
CA ASP A 19 -6.84 -14.62 1.21
C ASP A 19 -6.06 -13.74 0.24
N ASN A 20 -6.74 -13.14 -0.72
CA ASN A 20 -6.15 -12.19 -1.65
C ASN A 20 -5.67 -10.92 -0.94
N VAL A 21 -6.44 -10.42 0.04
CA VAL A 21 -6.03 -9.28 0.87
C VAL A 21 -4.79 -9.64 1.68
N ILE A 22 -4.77 -10.81 2.31
CA ILE A 22 -3.62 -11.26 3.10
C ILE A 22 -2.37 -11.34 2.21
N ARG A 23 -2.45 -12.00 1.05
CA ARG A 23 -1.34 -12.09 0.08
C ARG A 23 -0.89 -10.72 -0.41
N PHE A 24 -1.83 -9.82 -0.70
CA PHE A 24 -1.52 -8.44 -1.05
C PHE A 24 -0.70 -7.76 0.05
N LEU A 25 -1.12 -7.84 1.31
CA LEU A 25 -0.43 -7.21 2.43
C LEU A 25 0.97 -7.79 2.69
N GLU A 26 1.11 -9.12 2.60
CA GLU A 26 2.42 -9.78 2.72
C GLU A 26 3.38 -9.30 1.63
N ASP A 27 2.92 -9.22 0.38
CA ASP A 27 3.73 -8.75 -0.74
C ASP A 27 4.05 -7.25 -0.63
N VAL A 28 3.12 -6.44 -0.08
CA VAL A 28 3.40 -5.04 0.26
C VAL A 28 4.56 -4.97 1.25
N GLN A 29 4.52 -5.74 2.34
CA GLN A 29 5.59 -5.75 3.34
C GLN A 29 6.93 -6.20 2.76
N LYS A 30 6.94 -7.23 1.90
CA LYS A 30 8.15 -7.72 1.23
C LYS A 30 8.72 -6.70 0.24
N LYS A 31 7.87 -6.06 -0.57
CA LYS A 31 8.32 -5.14 -1.63
C LYS A 31 8.66 -3.74 -1.13
N ILE A 32 8.04 -3.30 -0.03
CA ILE A 32 8.14 -1.94 0.51
C ILE A 32 8.85 -1.99 1.88
N ASN A 33 10.12 -2.38 1.88
CA ASN A 33 10.96 -2.49 3.08
C ASN A 33 11.87 -1.27 3.33
N TYR A 34 11.72 -0.21 2.51
CA TYR A 34 12.60 0.96 2.49
C TYR A 34 11.89 2.26 2.91
N LEU A 35 10.63 2.18 3.34
CA LEU A 35 9.91 3.31 3.95
C LEU A 35 8.94 2.84 5.01
N ASN A 36 8.59 3.76 5.91
CA ASN A 36 7.57 3.50 6.91
C ASN A 36 6.19 3.57 6.27
N LEU A 37 5.37 2.54 6.52
CA LEU A 37 3.99 2.48 6.07
C LEU A 37 3.07 2.06 7.22
N ASN A 38 1.83 2.51 7.15
CA ASN A 38 0.75 2.05 8.02
C ASN A 38 -0.41 1.57 7.14
N VAL A 39 -1.00 0.43 7.48
CA VAL A 39 -2.13 -0.14 6.75
C VAL A 39 -3.31 -0.34 7.70
N SER A 40 -4.49 0.07 7.27
CA SER A 40 -5.76 -0.24 7.94
C SER A 40 -6.72 -0.89 6.96
N VAL A 41 -7.34 -1.99 7.38
CA VAL A 41 -8.33 -2.74 6.60
C VAL A 41 -9.67 -2.64 7.32
N GLU A 42 -10.69 -2.14 6.61
CA GLU A 42 -12.07 -2.00 7.10
C GLU A 42 -13.02 -2.65 6.09
N GLY A 43 -13.43 -3.88 6.37
CA GLY A 43 -14.21 -4.69 5.42
C GLY A 43 -13.43 -4.92 4.12
N LYS A 44 -13.95 -4.37 3.01
CA LYS A 44 -13.31 -4.44 1.69
C LYS A 44 -12.36 -3.26 1.41
N SER A 45 -12.34 -2.25 2.27
CA SER A 45 -11.51 -1.05 2.11
C SER A 45 -10.13 -1.26 2.71
N ILE A 46 -9.08 -0.92 1.97
CA ILE A 46 -7.69 -0.99 2.42
C ILE A 46 -7.08 0.39 2.26
N LYS A 47 -6.63 0.97 3.36
CA LYS A 47 -5.96 2.28 3.38
C LYS A 47 -4.51 2.10 3.73
N ILE A 48 -3.63 2.56 2.86
CA ILE A 48 -2.18 2.54 3.06
C ILE A 48 -1.68 3.98 3.18
N THR A 49 -0.97 4.26 4.27
CA THR A 49 -0.31 5.55 4.51
C THR A 49 1.20 5.36 4.43
N LEU A 50 1.86 6.12 3.56
CA LEU A 50 3.30 6.10 3.33
C LEU A 50 3.94 7.35 3.96
N PHE A 51 5.07 7.15 4.64
CA PHE A 51 5.86 8.20 5.27
C PHE A 51 7.29 8.17 4.73
N GLY A 52 7.87 9.34 4.44
CA GLY A 52 9.25 9.42 3.93
C GLY A 52 9.43 10.48 2.84
N SER A 53 10.45 10.33 2.01
CA SER A 53 10.69 11.25 0.90
C SER A 53 9.63 11.09 -0.20
N ARG A 54 9.30 12.19 -0.90
CA ARG A 54 8.32 12.18 -1.99
C ARG A 54 8.67 11.20 -3.10
N ASP A 55 9.95 11.08 -3.45
CA ASP A 55 10.42 10.20 -4.52
C ASP A 55 10.20 8.73 -4.16
N LEU A 56 10.52 8.34 -2.92
CA LEU A 56 10.27 6.99 -2.43
C LEU A 56 8.77 6.70 -2.29
N GLN A 57 7.97 7.69 -1.89
CA GLN A 57 6.51 7.55 -1.86
C GLN A 57 5.93 7.34 -3.25
N TYR A 58 6.47 8.02 -4.27
CA TYR A 58 6.04 7.84 -5.65
C TYR A 58 6.39 6.42 -6.14
N LEU A 59 7.63 5.99 -5.96
CA LEU A 59 8.06 4.63 -6.30
C LEU A 59 7.20 3.56 -5.60
N ALA A 60 6.94 3.75 -4.30
CA ALA A 60 6.10 2.84 -3.54
C ALA A 60 4.66 2.84 -4.03
N THR A 61 4.11 3.99 -4.41
CA THR A 61 2.74 4.08 -4.96
C THR A 61 2.58 3.21 -6.20
N GLU A 62 3.51 3.28 -7.14
CA GLU A 62 3.42 2.49 -8.38
C GLU A 62 3.51 0.99 -8.09
N ARG A 63 4.43 0.58 -7.21
CA ARG A 63 4.53 -0.82 -6.76
C ARG A 63 3.27 -1.31 -6.06
N LEU A 64 2.62 -0.46 -5.25
CA LEU A 64 1.36 -0.80 -4.58
C LEU A 64 0.22 -0.97 -5.59
N LYS A 65 0.13 -0.12 -6.61
CA LYS A 65 -0.86 -0.26 -7.69
C LYS A 65 -0.67 -1.57 -8.45
N ASP A 66 0.57 -1.91 -8.79
CA ASP A 66 0.89 -3.16 -9.47
C ASP A 66 0.49 -4.39 -8.66
N LEU A 67 0.68 -4.35 -7.33
CA LEU A 67 0.22 -5.41 -6.43
C LEU A 67 -1.31 -5.45 -6.34
N ALA A 68 -1.96 -4.29 -6.23
CA ALA A 68 -3.41 -4.21 -6.13
C ALA A 68 -4.06 -4.81 -7.39
N ASN A 69 -3.57 -4.47 -8.58
CA ASN A 69 -4.07 -5.03 -9.85
C ASN A 69 -3.94 -6.55 -9.96
N ARG A 70 -3.05 -7.18 -9.18
CA ARG A 70 -2.86 -8.65 -9.18
C ARG A 70 -3.79 -9.36 -8.21
N TYR A 71 -4.19 -8.70 -7.13
CA TYR A 71 -4.82 -9.36 -5.97
C TYR A 71 -6.22 -8.85 -5.63
N LEU A 72 -6.53 -7.56 -5.85
CA LEU A 72 -7.72 -6.88 -5.32
C LEU A 72 -8.77 -6.60 -6.40
#